data_AF-A0A7J4J911-F1
#
_entry.id   AF-A0A7J4J911-F1
#
_cell.length_a   1.000
_cell.length_b   1.000
_cell.length_c   1.000
_cell.angle_alpha   90.00
_cell.angle_beta   90.00
_cell.angle_gamma   90.00
#
_symmetry.space_group_name_H-M   'P 1'
#
loop_
_entity.id
_entity.type
_entity.pdbx_description
1 polymer ?
#
loop_
_entity_poly.entity_id
_entity_poly.type
_entity_poly.pdbx_seq_one_letter_code
_entity_poly.pdbx_strand_id
1 'polypeptide(L)' 'MKKPMLAVIALASMGLALAAYQASHKPADGTSCLASNSCDVVMNSAYSSLFGIPVVLIGLAGFCCVFGLCRIN' A
#
# COMPACT_ATOMS: atom_id res chain seq x y z
N MET A 1 7.24 -11.37 26.37
CA MET A 1 7.97 -10.87 25.19
C MET A 1 6.95 -10.22 24.25
N LYS A 2 6.77 -8.88 24.28
CA LYS A 2 5.67 -8.16 23.58
C LYS A 2 6.15 -7.03 22.65
N LYS A 3 7.47 -6.79 22.59
CA LYS A 3 8.08 -5.63 21.92
C LYS A 3 8.02 -5.64 20.36
N PRO A 4 8.16 -6.78 19.64
CA PRO A 4 8.15 -6.72 18.17
C PRO A 4 6.75 -6.49 17.58
N MET A 5 5.70 -6.84 18.33
CA MET A 5 4.32 -6.77 17.87
C MET A 5 3.83 -5.33 17.66
N LEU A 6 4.25 -4.39 18.52
CA LEU A 6 3.92 -2.98 18.34
C LEU A 6 4.54 -2.39 17.06
N ALA A 7 5.78 -2.77 16.74
CA ALA A 7 6.44 -2.32 15.52
C ALA A 7 5.72 -2.86 14.27
N VAL A 8 5.32 -4.13 14.30
CA VAL A 8 4.57 -4.76 13.19
C VAL A 8 3.22 -4.07 12.99
N ILE A 9 2.49 -3.75 14.07
CA ILE A 9 1.22 -3.04 13.97
C ILE A 9 1.41 -1.63 13.39
N ALA A 10 2.44 -0.89 13.83
CA ALA A 10 2.73 0.45 13.34
C ALA A 10 3.14 0.45 11.85
N LEU A 11 3.99 -0.50 11.45
CA LEU A 11 4.40 -0.67 10.05
C LEU A 11 3.22 -1.11 9.17
N ALA A 12 2.37 -2.01 9.67
CA ALA A 12 1.20 -2.50 8.95
C ALA A 12 0.13 -1.42 8.79
N SER A 13 -0.15 -0.60 9.82
CA SER A 13 -1.09 0.51 9.72
C SER A 13 -0.59 1.60 8.78
N MET A 14 0.71 1.89 8.80
CA MET A 14 1.34 2.81 7.86
C MET A 14 1.24 2.28 6.42
N GLY A 15 1.55 1.01 6.18
CA GLY A 15 1.39 0.37 4.88
C GLY A 15 -0.05 0.39 4.36
N LEU A 16 -1.04 0.16 5.24
CA LEU A 16 -2.47 0.27 4.91
C LEU A 16 -2.86 1.70 4.53
N ALA A 17 -2.38 2.71 5.26
CA ALA A 17 -2.65 4.11 4.97
C ALA A 17 -2.08 4.53 3.60
N LEU A 18 -0.84 4.12 3.30
CA LEU A 18 -0.22 4.37 1.98
C LEU A 18 -0.97 3.64 0.85
N ALA A 19 -1.34 2.37 1.05
CA ALA A 19 -2.08 1.62 0.04
C ALA A 19 -3.48 2.20 -0.22
N ALA A 20 -4.18 2.62 0.83
CA ALA A 20 -5.48 3.29 0.72
C ALA A 20 -5.37 4.66 0.03
N TYR A 21 -4.30 5.41 0.30
CA TYR A 21 -4.01 6.68 -0.35
C TYR A 21 -3.81 6.50 -1.86
N GLN A 22 -2.99 5.53 -2.26
CA GLN A 22 -2.76 5.19 -3.67
C GLN A 22 -3.98 4.58 -4.36
N ALA A 23 -4.84 3.86 -3.62
CA ALA A 23 -6.11 3.35 -4.16
C ALA A 23 -7.12 4.48 -4.44
N SER A 24 -7.07 5.54 -3.62
CA SER A 24 -7.99 6.68 -3.71
C SER A 24 -7.54 7.72 -4.75
N HIS A 25 -6.23 7.95 -4.86
CA HIS A 25 -5.65 8.80 -5.89
C HIS A 25 -5.36 7.95 -7.12
N LYS A 26 -6.38 7.86 -7.99
CA LYS A 26 -6.27 7.19 -9.28
C LYS A 26 -5.05 7.70 -10.07
N PRO A 27 -4.42 6.83 -10.88
CA PRO A 27 -3.19 7.14 -11.63
C PRO A 27 -3.34 8.20 -12.74
N ALA A 28 -4.49 8.86 -12.86
CA ALA A 28 -4.73 9.92 -13.84
C ALA A 28 -4.76 11.32 -13.22
N ASP A 29 -4.95 11.42 -11.90
CA ASP A 29 -5.12 12.68 -11.18
C ASP A 29 -3.88 12.94 -10.29
N GLY A 30 -2.69 12.95 -10.91
CA GLY A 30 -1.44 13.42 -10.31
C GLY A 30 -1.21 12.92 -8.88
N THR A 31 -0.81 11.65 -8.73
CA THR A 31 -0.44 11.11 -7.42
C THR A 31 0.57 12.03 -6.75
N SER A 32 0.19 12.64 -5.61
CA SER A 32 1.06 13.57 -4.89
C SER A 32 2.16 12.79 -4.20
N CYS A 33 3.22 12.50 -4.94
CA CYS A 33 4.43 11.92 -4.39
C CYS A 33 5.34 12.99 -3.83
N LEU A 34 5.86 12.72 -2.63
CA LEU A 34 6.77 13.59 -1.89
C LEU A 34 8.05 13.95 -2.69
N ALA A 35 8.39 13.13 -3.68
CA ALA A 35 9.68 13.17 -4.38
C ALA A 35 9.62 13.60 -5.86
N SER A 36 8.44 14.02 -6.40
CA SER A 36 8.18 14.62 -7.75
C SER A 36 7.00 13.95 -8.49
N ASN A 37 6.59 14.51 -9.64
CA ASN A 37 5.58 13.99 -10.59
C ASN A 37 5.90 12.58 -11.17
N SER A 38 7.01 11.96 -10.79
CA SER A 38 7.49 10.67 -11.31
C SER A 38 6.63 9.48 -10.90
N CYS A 39 5.79 9.61 -9.88
CA CYS A 39 4.89 8.52 -9.47
C CYS A 39 3.78 8.27 -10.47
N ASP A 40 3.38 9.28 -11.24
CA ASP A 40 2.41 9.12 -12.32
C ASP A 40 2.96 8.19 -13.40
N VAL A 41 4.24 8.36 -13.78
CA VAL A 41 4.94 7.49 -14.73
C VAL A 41 5.00 6.04 -14.25
N VAL A 42 5.26 5.81 -12.96
CA VAL A 42 5.35 4.45 -12.39
C VAL A 42 3.96 3.81 -12.27
N MET A 43 2.97 4.59 -11.81
CA MET A 43 1.60 4.12 -11.60
C MET A 43 0.80 3.96 -12.89
N ASN A 44 1.21 4.60 -13.98
CA ASN A 44 0.60 4.46 -15.31
C ASN A 44 1.38 3.50 -16.23
N SER A 45 2.49 2.93 -15.75
CA SER A 45 3.29 1.96 -16.50
C SER A 45 2.63 0.57 -16.50
N ALA A 46 3.02 -0.28 -17.46
CA ALA A 46 2.57 -1.67 -17.57
C ALA A 46 2.87 -2.52 -16.31
N TYR A 47 3.81 -2.10 -15.47
CA TYR A 47 4.13 -2.75 -14.19
C TYR A 47 3.15 -2.41 -13.05
N SER A 48 2.30 -1.39 -13.22
CA SER A 48 1.30 -1.01 -12.22
C SER A 48 0.12 -2.00 -12.14
N SER A 49 -0.01 -2.87 -13.14
CA SER A 49 -1.03 -3.91 -13.19
C SER A 49 -0.38 -5.26 -13.49
N LEU A 50 -0.47 -6.18 -12.53
CA LEU A 50 -0.08 -7.57 -12.74
C LEU A 50 -1.34 -8.36 -13.10
N PHE A 51 -1.33 -8.99 -14.28
CA PHE A 51 -2.43 -9.85 -14.73
C PHE A 51 -3.79 -9.11 -14.81
N GLY A 52 -3.76 -7.80 -15.13
CA GLY A 52 -4.94 -6.93 -15.15
C GLY A 52 -5.42 -6.46 -13.77
N ILE A 53 -4.75 -6.89 -12.69
CA ILE A 53 -5.05 -6.49 -11.32
C ILE A 53 -4.04 -5.41 -10.89
N PRO A 54 -4.53 -4.21 -10.49
CA PRO A 54 -3.68 -3.18 -9.90
C PRO A 54 -2.87 -3.71 -8.73
N VAL A 55 -1.55 -3.49 -8.75
CA VAL A 55 -0.62 -3.91 -7.68
C VAL A 55 -1.01 -3.33 -6.31
N VAL A 56 -1.69 -2.19 -6.31
CA VAL A 56 -2.23 -1.52 -5.12
C VAL A 56 -3.19 -2.42 -4.34
N LEU A 57 -4.04 -3.20 -5.03
CA LEU A 57 -4.97 -4.12 -4.40
C LEU A 57 -4.24 -5.28 -3.71
N ILE A 58 -3.16 -5.77 -4.33
CA ILE A 58 -2.32 -6.83 -3.78
C ILE A 58 -1.63 -6.35 -2.51
N GLY A 59 -1.07 -5.13 -2.53
CA GLY A 59 -0.46 -4.50 -1.36
C GLY A 59 -1.47 -4.27 -0.22
N LEU A 60 -2.67 -3.78 -0.54
CA LEU A 60 -3.75 -3.58 0.43
C LEU A 60 -4.16 -4.90 1.09
N ALA A 61 -4.35 -5.96 0.29
CA ALA A 61 -4.70 -7.29 0.78
C ALA A 61 -3.61 -7.87 1.70
N GLY A 62 -2.33 -7.69 1.35
CA GLY A 62 -1.18 -8.13 2.15
C GLY A 62 -1.13 -7.44 3.51
N PHE A 63 -1.23 -6.11 3.55
CA PHE A 63 -1.23 -5.37 4.82
C PHE A 63 -2.45 -5.66 5.69
N CYS A 64 -3.63 -5.85 5.07
CA CYS A 64 -4.84 -6.24 5.78
C CYS A 64 -4.71 -7.63 6.42
N CYS A 65 -4.08 -8.58 5.71
CA CYS A 65 -3.82 -9.92 6.22
C CYS A 65 -2.84 -9.91 7.40
N VAL A 66 -1.73 -9.17 7.29
CA VAL A 66 -0.74 -9.02 8.38
C VAL A 66 -1.36 -8.34 9.60
N PHE A 67 -2.15 -7.29 9.41
CA PHE A 67 -2.84 -6.60 10.49
C PHE A 67 -3.87 -7.50 11.19
N GLY A 68 -4.64 -8.27 10.42
CA GLY A 68 -5.61 -9.24 10.92
C GLY A 68 -4.95 -10.37 11.72
N LEU A 69 -3.88 -10.98 11.18
CA LEU A 69 -3.09 -12.01 11.86
C LEU A 69 -2.49 -11.50 13.16
N CYS A 70 -1.97 -10.26 13.17
CA CYS A 70 -1.44 -9.64 14.37
C CYS A 70 -2.53 -9.38 15.44
N ARG A 71 -3.81 -9.34 15.07
CA ARG A 71 -4.93 -9.17 16.03
C ARG A 71 -5.40 -10.49 16.65
N ILE A 72 -5.08 -11.62 16.04
CA ILE A 72 -5.57 -12.96 16.41
C ILE A 72 -4.68 -13.63 17.47
N ASN A 73 -3.42 -13.21 17.60
CA ASN A 73 -2.44 -13.77 18.53
C ASN A 73 -2.24 -12.89 19.78
#